data_AF-R6FD56-F1
#
_entry.id   AF-R6FD56-F1
#
_cell.length_a   1.000
_cell.length_b   1.000
_cell.length_c   1.000
_cell.angle_alpha   90.00
_cell.angle_beta   90.00
_cell.angle_gamma   90.00
#
_symmetry.space_group_name_H-M   'P 1'
#
loop_
_entity.id
_entity.type
_entity.pdbx_description
1 polymer ?
#
loop_
_entity_poly.entity_id
_entity_poly.type
_entity_poly.pdbx_seq_one_letter_code
_entity_poly.pdbx_strand_id
1 'polypeptide(L)'
;MVNPHFYEVGYLPARDMYIRLHVGEEEYNTSKKLNDILAGRKLYLTVFDNQFNILGESELATKRYSLLTGWCMTSDALLLYVDNPLSSENKEENFEYDELRW
;
A
#
# COMPACT_ATOMS: atom_id res chain seq x y z
N MET A 1 15.59 9.33 10.54
CA MET A 1 14.19 9.03 10.19
C MET A 1 14.14 8.47 8.78
N VAL A 2 13.16 7.64 8.47
CA VAL A 2 12.86 7.19 7.12
C VAL A 2 11.68 8.03 6.63
N ASN A 3 11.91 8.79 5.56
CA ASN A 3 10.95 9.76 5.02
C ASN A 3 9.71 9.07 4.46
N PRO A 4 8.55 9.75 4.45
CA PRO A 4 7.36 9.22 3.79
C PRO A 4 7.64 9.06 2.28
N HIS A 5 6.96 8.13 1.64
CA HIS A 5 7.11 7.93 0.20
C HIS A 5 5.75 7.71 -0.45
N PHE A 6 5.46 8.51 -1.47
CA PHE A 6 4.26 8.41 -2.27
C PHE A 6 4.57 7.60 -3.53
N TYR A 7 3.73 6.60 -3.81
CA TYR A 7 3.79 5.84 -5.05
C TYR A 7 2.97 6.53 -6.15
N GLU A 8 2.72 5.82 -7.25
CA GLU A 8 1.91 6.31 -8.34
C GLU A 8 0.44 6.55 -7.96
N VAL A 9 -0.21 7.39 -8.76
CA VAL A 9 -1.65 7.62 -8.70
C VAL A 9 -2.30 6.77 -9.79
N GLY A 10 -3.16 5.84 -9.39
CA GLY A 10 -3.98 5.03 -10.29
C GLY A 10 -5.34 5.66 -10.55
N TYR A 11 -5.83 5.56 -11.78
CA TYR A 11 -7.22 5.92 -12.12
C TYR A 11 -8.11 4.69 -12.03
N LEU A 12 -9.30 4.84 -11.46
CA LEU A 12 -10.32 3.81 -11.37
C LEU A 12 -11.54 4.18 -12.24
N PRO A 13 -11.61 3.68 -13.48
CA PRO A 13 -12.63 4.10 -14.46
C PRO A 13 -14.07 3.86 -14.02
N ALA A 14 -14.36 2.72 -13.36
CA ALA A 14 -15.73 2.37 -12.97
C ALA A 14 -16.35 3.36 -11.98
N ARG A 15 -15.54 4.20 -11.33
CA ARG A 15 -15.96 5.17 -10.30
C ARG A 15 -15.52 6.59 -10.59
N ASP A 16 -14.87 6.82 -11.73
CA ASP A 16 -14.32 8.10 -12.14
C ASP A 16 -13.54 8.81 -11.01
N MET A 17 -12.58 8.09 -10.44
CA MET A 17 -11.83 8.56 -9.27
C MET A 17 -10.37 8.10 -9.32
N TYR A 18 -9.53 8.73 -8.51
CA TYR A 18 -8.11 8.40 -8.42
C TYR A 18 -7.75 7.84 -7.05
N ILE A 19 -6.74 6.97 -7.03
CA ILE A 19 -6.27 6.30 -5.83
C ILE A 19 -4.75 6.44 -5.77
N ARG A 20 -4.21 6.69 -4.59
CA ARG A 20 -2.75 6.72 -4.36
C ARG A 20 -2.40 5.92 -3.13
N LEU A 21 -1.40 5.06 -3.27
CA LEU A 21 -0.76 4.41 -2.13
C LEU A 21 0.44 5.23 -1.66
N HIS A 22 0.70 5.21 -0.36
CA HIS A 22 1.93 5.79 0.20
C HIS A 22 2.28 5.15 1.54
N VAL A 23 3.56 5.23 1.89
CA VAL A 23 4.07 4.78 3.19
C VAL A 23 4.39 5.98 4.07
N GLY A 24 3.99 5.90 5.34
CA GLY A 24 4.21 6.94 6.34
C GLY A 24 5.66 7.03 6.80
N GLU A 25 5.96 8.07 7.58
CA GLU A 25 7.26 8.23 8.27
C GLU A 25 7.51 7.08 9.24
N GLU A 26 8.80 6.71 9.40
CA GLU A 26 9.22 5.68 10.35
C GLU A 26 10.51 6.12 11.05
N GLU A 27 10.64 5.76 12.32
CA GLU A 27 11.86 6.04 13.07
C GLU A 27 13.01 5.16 12.56
N TYR A 28 14.15 5.79 12.31
CA TYR A 28 15.33 5.04 11.90
C TYR A 28 16.01 4.46 13.14
N ASN A 29 16.01 3.14 13.27
CA ASN A 29 16.66 2.43 14.36
C ASN A 29 17.88 1.68 13.84
N THR A 30 19.09 2.14 14.21
CA THR A 30 20.38 1.55 13.80
C THR A 30 20.58 0.11 14.27
N SER A 31 19.76 -0.38 15.20
CA SER A 31 19.81 -1.77 15.69
C SER A 31 18.98 -2.74 14.85
N LYS A 32 18.14 -2.25 13.93
CA LYS A 32 17.33 -3.09 13.03
C LYS A 32 17.94 -3.12 11.62
N LYS A 33 17.72 -4.20 10.88
CA LYS A 33 18.07 -4.25 9.47
C LYS A 33 17.19 -3.26 8.71
N LEU A 34 17.77 -2.54 7.74
CA LEU A 34 17.04 -1.57 6.93
C LEU A 34 15.80 -2.18 6.27
N ASN A 35 15.89 -3.41 5.74
CA ASN A 35 14.77 -4.09 5.11
C ASN A 35 13.60 -4.32 6.07
N ASP A 36 13.86 -4.64 7.34
CA ASP A 36 12.82 -4.82 8.36
C ASP A 36 12.16 -3.48 8.71
N ILE A 37 12.94 -2.39 8.70
CA ILE A 37 12.39 -1.04 8.90
C ILE A 37 11.47 -0.70 7.72
N LEU A 38 11.92 -0.94 6.49
CA LEU A 38 11.16 -0.62 5.27
C LEU A 38 9.88 -1.46 5.15
N ALA A 39 9.95 -2.77 5.42
CA ALA A 39 8.80 -3.67 5.35
C ALA A 39 7.79 -3.46 6.48
N GLY A 40 8.21 -2.88 7.61
CA GLY A 40 7.36 -2.62 8.77
C GLY A 40 6.55 -1.33 8.69
N ARG A 41 6.76 -0.51 7.66
CA ARG A 41 6.11 0.80 7.52
C ARG A 41 4.60 0.64 7.33
N LYS A 42 3.87 1.64 7.82
CA LYS A 42 2.43 1.77 7.59
C LYS A 42 2.14 2.16 6.15
N LEU A 43 1.26 1.42 5.50
CA LEU A 43 0.76 1.70 4.17
C LEU A 43 -0.60 2.41 4.28
N TYR A 44 -0.77 3.44 3.48
CA TYR A 44 -1.96 4.28 3.44
C TYR A 44 -2.51 4.34 2.02
N LEU A 45 -3.83 4.44 1.96
CA LEU A 45 -4.62 4.60 0.74
C LEU A 45 -5.30 5.96 0.79
N THR A 46 -4.96 6.86 -0.14
CA THR A 46 -5.68 8.12 -0.35
C THR A 46 -6.59 7.97 -1.58
N VAL A 47 -7.86 8.35 -1.44
CA VAL A 47 -8.84 8.38 -2.53
C VAL A 47 -9.14 9.82 -2.90
N PHE A 48 -9.19 10.12 -4.20
CA PHE A 48 -9.48 11.43 -4.74
C PHE A 48 -10.64 11.36 -5.73
N ASP A 49 -11.44 12.43 -5.84
CA ASP A 49 -12.37 12.59 -6.96
C ASP A 49 -11.65 12.88 -8.28
N ASN A 50 -12.40 12.98 -9.38
CA ASN A 50 -11.87 13.30 -10.71
C ASN A 50 -11.32 14.74 -10.86
N GLN A 51 -11.41 15.58 -9.83
CA GLN A 51 -10.73 16.88 -9.74
C GLN A 51 -9.54 16.87 -8.77
N PHE A 52 -9.12 15.70 -8.29
CA PHE A 52 -8.04 15.53 -7.32
C PHE A 52 -8.32 16.13 -5.93
N ASN A 53 -9.58 16.34 -5.56
CA ASN A 53 -9.92 16.63 -4.16
C ASN A 53 -9.89 15.33 -3.35
N ILE A 54 -9.33 15.37 -2.15
CA ILE A 54 -9.25 14.21 -1.27
C ILE A 54 -10.65 13.86 -0.76
N LEU A 55 -11.12 12.65 -1.09
CA LEU A 55 -12.36 12.08 -0.56
C LEU A 55 -12.14 11.39 0.78
N GLY A 56 -10.95 10.83 0.98
CA GLY A 56 -10.59 10.20 2.25
C GLY A 56 -9.22 9.54 2.21
N GLU A 57 -8.74 9.17 3.39
CA GLU A 57 -7.51 8.41 3.58
C GLU A 57 -7.73 7.31 4.62
N SER A 58 -7.09 6.16 4.42
CA SER A 58 -7.18 5.04 5.35
C SER A 58 -5.84 4.32 5.48
N GLU A 59 -5.47 3.99 6.72
CA GLU A 59 -4.36 3.08 7.00
C GLU A 59 -4.78 1.66 6.64
N LEU A 60 -3.95 0.97 5.86
CA LEU A 60 -4.15 -0.42 5.46
C LEU A 60 -3.53 -1.38 6.49
N ALA A 61 -3.96 -2.65 6.45
CA ALA A 61 -3.49 -3.68 7.37
C ALA A 61 -1.95 -3.74 7.45
N THR A 62 -1.43 -3.59 8.67
CA THR A 62 0.02 -3.55 8.94
C THR A 62 0.67 -4.91 8.67
N LYS A 63 1.85 -4.91 8.03
CA LYS A 63 2.63 -6.12 7.72
C LYS A 63 1.86 -7.20 6.94
N ARG A 64 0.88 -6.78 6.13
CA ARG A 64 0.11 -7.69 5.26
C ARG A 64 0.54 -7.60 3.80
N TYR A 65 0.72 -6.38 3.30
CA TYR A 65 0.94 -6.13 1.88
C TYR A 65 2.41 -5.90 1.54
N SER A 66 2.77 -6.18 0.29
CA SER A 66 4.07 -5.80 -0.27
C SER A 66 4.17 -4.29 -0.46
N LEU A 67 5.27 -3.70 0.02
CA LEU A 67 5.56 -2.27 -0.09
C LEU A 67 6.50 -1.96 -1.28
N LEU A 68 6.84 -2.97 -2.07
CA LEU A 68 7.71 -2.87 -3.24
C LEU A 68 6.89 -3.13 -4.52
N THR A 69 5.90 -2.28 -4.79
CA THR A 69 5.04 -2.35 -6.00
C THR A 69 4.15 -3.58 -6.14
N GLY A 70 3.77 -4.23 -5.02
CA GLY A 70 2.86 -5.38 -5.03
C GLY A 70 1.39 -4.98 -5.08
N TRP A 71 0.98 -4.26 -6.12
CA TRP A 71 -0.42 -3.92 -6.34
C TRP A 71 -0.73 -3.72 -7.82
N CYS A 72 -2.01 -3.78 -8.17
CA CYS A 72 -2.48 -3.59 -9.53
C CYS A 72 -3.86 -2.93 -9.52
N MET A 73 -4.05 -1.93 -10.38
CA MET A 73 -5.37 -1.35 -10.63
C MET A 73 -6.09 -2.13 -11.73
N THR A 74 -7.34 -2.50 -11.48
CA THR A 74 -8.28 -2.97 -12.53
C THR A 74 -9.22 -1.81 -12.92
N SER A 75 -10.19 -2.10 -13.80
CA SER A 75 -11.23 -1.13 -14.13
C SER A 75 -12.12 -0.74 -12.93
N ASP A 76 -12.24 -1.62 -11.94
CA ASP A 76 -13.26 -1.57 -10.87
C ASP A 76 -12.74 -1.91 -9.46
N ALA A 77 -11.45 -2.21 -9.30
CA ALA A 77 -10.83 -2.53 -8.02
C ALA A 77 -9.33 -2.17 -7.95
N LEU A 78 -8.81 -2.09 -6.73
CA LEU A 78 -7.37 -2.15 -6.44
C LEU A 78 -7.05 -3.53 -5.87
N LEU A 79 -6.12 -4.24 -6.50
CA LEU A 79 -5.56 -5.49 -6.01
C LEU A 79 -4.30 -5.19 -5.19
N LEU A 80 -4.22 -5.72 -3.98
CA LEU A 80 -3.06 -5.59 -3.09
C LEU A 80 -2.48 -6.98 -2.82
N TYR A 81 -1.23 -7.20 -3.18
CA TYR A 81 -0.58 -8.50 -2.98
C TYR A 81 -0.26 -8.71 -1.50
N VAL A 82 -0.71 -9.85 -0.97
CA VAL A 82 -0.54 -10.24 0.44
C VAL A 82 0.82 -10.91 0.59
N ASP A 83 1.87 -10.10 0.51
CA ASP A 83 3.27 -10.55 0.47
C ASP A 83 4.18 -9.59 1.24
N ASN A 84 4.02 -9.53 2.56
CA ASN A 84 4.93 -8.79 3.43
C ASN A 84 5.95 -9.73 4.10
N PRO A 85 7.27 -9.45 4.02
CA PRO A 85 8.29 -10.33 4.57
C PRO A 85 8.31 -10.38 6.11
N LEU A 86 7.59 -9.48 6.79
CA LEU A 86 7.41 -9.49 8.24
C LEU A 86 6.08 -10.11 8.68
N SER A 87 5.30 -10.67 7.74
CA SER A 87 4.10 -11.44 8.04
C SER A 87 4.48 -12.68 8.85
N SER A 88 3.63 -13.04 9.82
CA SER A 88 3.76 -14.32 10.53
C SER A 88 3.33 -15.52 9.69
N GLU A 89 2.63 -15.28 8.58
CA GLU A 89 2.19 -16.30 7.63
C GLU A 89 3.23 -16.39 6.50
N ASN A 90 3.92 -17.53 6.36
CA ASN A 90 4.82 -17.75 5.25
C ASN A 90 4.03 -18.11 3.98
N LYS A 91 4.05 -17.21 2.99
CA LYS A 91 3.30 -17.31 1.73
C LYS A 91 4.19 -17.16 0.49
N GLU A 92 5.51 -17.32 0.62
CA GLU A 92 6.46 -17.07 -0.49
C GLU A 92 6.14 -17.86 -1.77
N GLU A 93 5.46 -19.00 -1.66
CA GLU A 93 5.06 -19.86 -2.79
C GLU A 93 3.57 -19.71 -3.20
N ASN A 94 2.81 -18.82 -2.54
CA ASN A 94 1.37 -18.65 -2.77
C ASN A 94 1.07 -17.24 -3.30
N PHE A 95 0.43 -17.17 -4.45
CA PHE A 95 -0.11 -15.91 -4.96
C PHE A 95 -1.46 -15.61 -4.29
N GLU A 96 -1.45 -14.67 -3.34
CA GLU A 96 -2.65 -14.17 -2.65
C GLU A 96 -2.74 -12.65 -2.79
N TYR A 97 -3.96 -12.15 -2.97
CA TYR A 97 -4.24 -10.73 -3.03
C TYR A 97 -5.56 -10.43 -2.31
N ASP A 98 -5.62 -9.26 -1.69
CA ASP A 98 -6.89 -8.67 -1.29
C ASP A 98 -7.39 -7.75 -2.39
N GLU A 99 -8.71 -7.68 -2.51
CA GLU A 99 -9.37 -6.82 -3.46
C GLU A 99 -10.13 -5.71 -2.73
N LEU A 100 -9.74 -4.46 -3.00
CA LEU A 100 -10.45 -3.29 -2.53
C LEU A 100 -11.39 -2.78 -3.62
N ARG A 101 -12.67 -2.85 -3.31
CA ARG A 101 -13.77 -2.30 -4.12
C ARG A 101 -14.43 -1.17 -3.35
N TRP A 102 -14.89 -0.18 -4.10
CA TRP A 102 -15.74 0.91 -3.62
C TRP A 102 -17.09 0.77 -4.28
#